data_AF-A0A822X4A9-F1
#
_entry.id   AF-A0A822X4A9-F1
#
_cell.length_a   1.000
_cell.length_b   1.000
_cell.length_c   1.000
_cell.angle_alpha   90.00
_cell.angle_beta   90.00
_cell.angle_gamma   90.00
#
_symmetry.space_group_name_H-M   'P 1'
#
loop_
_entity.id
_entity.type
_entity.pdbx_description
1 polymer ?
#
loop_
_entity_poly.entity_id
_entity_poly.type
_entity_poly.pdbx_seq_one_letter_code
_entity_poly.pdbx_strand_id
1 'polypeptide(L)' 'MEFDIFFSISQTPDSSGYKPSEREMFSNFLDQAEKADELGFGVGWVAQ' A
#
# COMPACT_ATOMS: atom_id res chain seq x y z
N MET A 1 -5.53 20.56 5.93
CA MET A 1 -6.61 19.57 5.95
C MET A 1 -5.93 18.25 6.26
N GLU A 2 -6.41 17.49 7.24
CA GLU A 2 -5.79 16.20 7.59
C GLU A 2 -6.29 15.12 6.62
N PHE A 3 -5.37 14.31 6.12
CA PHE A 3 -5.67 13.23 5.19
C PHE A 3 -5.22 11.90 5.79
N ASP A 4 -6.10 10.92 5.72
CA ASP A 4 -5.79 9.53 6.06
C ASP A 4 -5.66 8.71 4.77
N ILE A 5 -4.92 7.61 4.87
CA ILE A 5 -4.71 6.67 3.77
C ILE A 5 -5.07 5.26 4.20
N PHE A 6 -5.67 4.51 3.28
CA PHE A 6 -6.00 3.10 3.46
C PHE A 6 -5.13 2.26 2.54
N PHE A 7 -4.33 1.36 3.10
CA PHE A 7 -3.44 0.49 2.36
C PHE A 7 -4.09 -0.87 2.10
N SER A 8 -4.06 -1.28 0.82
CA SER A 8 -4.30 -2.67 0.42
C SER A 8 -2.96 -3.34 0.18
N ILE A 9 -2.55 -4.21 1.11
CA ILE A 9 -1.31 -4.98 0.95
C ILE A 9 -1.51 -6.09 -0.09
N SER A 10 -2.69 -6.71 -0.10
CA SER A 10 -3.00 -7.80 -1.02
C SER A 10 -3.35 -7.26 -2.41
N GLN A 11 -2.78 -7.88 -3.43
CA GLN A 11 -3.07 -7.60 -4.84
C GLN A 11 -3.64 -8.84 -5.52
N THR A 12 -4.82 -8.70 -6.09
CA THR A 12 -5.37 -9.67 -7.04
C THR A 12 -4.71 -9.49 -8.40
N PRO A 13 -4.70 -10.53 -9.27
CA PRO A 13 -4.17 -10.38 -10.62
C PRO A 13 -4.76 -9.17 -11.34
N ASP A 14 -3.92 -8.40 -12.01
CA ASP A 14 -4.36 -7.25 -12.80
C ASP A 14 -4.98 -7.69 -14.15
N SER A 15 -5.29 -6.71 -15.02
CA SER A 15 -5.87 -6.99 -16.34
C SER A 15 -4.93 -7.76 -17.28
N SER A 16 -3.63 -7.81 -17.00
CA SER A 16 -2.65 -8.63 -17.71
C SER A 16 -2.47 -10.03 -17.10
N GLY A 17 -3.10 -10.28 -15.95
CA GLY A 17 -2.92 -11.49 -15.16
C GLY A 17 -1.67 -11.49 -14.28
N TYR A 18 -0.92 -10.40 -14.23
CA TYR A 18 0.23 -10.29 -13.34
C TYR A 18 -0.23 -10.20 -11.88
N LYS A 19 0.40 -11.00 -11.03
CA LYS A 19 0.22 -10.97 -9.58
C LYS A 19 1.60 -10.99 -8.92
N PRO A 20 1.95 -9.98 -8.10
CA PRO A 20 3.21 -10.00 -7.37
C PRO A 20 3.27 -11.16 -6.37
N SER A 21 4.48 -11.59 -6.06
CA SER A 21 4.74 -12.47 -4.94
C SER A 21 4.41 -11.78 -3.61
N GLU A 22 4.21 -12.57 -2.56
CA GLU A 22 3.99 -12.03 -1.21
C GLU A 22 5.11 -11.09 -0.75
N ARG A 23 6.36 -11.43 -1.08
CA ARG A 23 7.52 -10.58 -0.77
C ARG A 23 7.46 -9.23 -1.49
N GLU A 24 7.08 -9.24 -2.77
CA GLU A 24 6.91 -8.01 -3.55
C GLU A 24 5.76 -7.16 -3.00
N MET A 25 4.62 -7.77 -2.64
CA MET A 25 3.50 -7.07 -2.02
C MET A 25 3.90 -6.39 -0.71
N PHE A 26 4.65 -7.09 0.14
CA PHE A 26 5.11 -6.54 1.40
C PHE A 26 6.11 -5.39 1.21
N SER A 27 7.06 -5.53 0.28
CA SER A 27 8.00 -4.46 -0.07
C SER A 27 7.27 -3.23 -0.59
N ASN A 28 6.33 -3.42 -1.52
CA ASN A 28 5.53 -2.33 -2.08
C ASN A 28 4.69 -1.61 -1.01
N PHE A 29 4.18 -2.33 -0.01
CA PHE A 29 3.45 -1.73 1.09
C PHE A 29 4.35 -0.82 1.94
N LEU A 30 5.56 -1.27 2.29
CA LEU A 30 6.50 -0.45 3.06
C LEU A 30 6.91 0.81 2.31
N ASP A 31 7.23 0.69 1.02
CA ASP A 31 7.56 1.84 0.17
C ASP A 31 6.40 2.86 0.10
N GLN A 32 5.16 2.39 0.02
CA GLN A 32 3.98 3.25 0.05
C GLN A 32 3.77 3.93 1.41
N ALA A 33 4.05 3.23 2.52
CA ALA A 33 3.93 3.78 3.86
C ALA A 33 4.95 4.89 4.11
N GLU A 34 6.21 4.70 3.69
CA GLU A 34 7.25 5.74 3.74
C GLU A 34 6.86 6.97 2.91
N LYS A 35 6.33 6.75 1.70
CA LYS A 35 5.86 7.87 0.85
C LYS A 35 4.65 8.58 1.43
N ALA A 36 3.74 7.89 2.09
CA ALA A 36 2.60 8.52 2.75
C ALA A 36 3.06 9.41 3.92
N ASP A 37 4.06 8.99 4.67
CA ASP A 37 4.68 9.81 5.73
C ASP A 37 5.32 11.08 5.14
N GLU A 38 6.13 10.93 4.07
CA GLU A 38 6.74 12.07 3.36
C GLU A 38 5.70 13.08 2.82
N LEU A 39 4.53 12.59 2.38
CA LEU A 39 3.44 13.41 1.86
C LEU A 39 2.57 14.04 2.95
N GLY A 40 2.78 13.69 4.22
CA GLY A 40 2.08 14.28 5.37
C GLY A 40 0.70 13.69 5.63
N PHE A 41 0.46 12.42 5.28
CA PHE A 41 -0.74 11.70 5.74
C PHE A 41 -0.66 11.48 7.25
N GLY A 42 -1.79 11.67 7.95
CA GLY A 42 -1.85 11.59 9.41
C GLY A 42 -1.97 10.16 9.93
N VAL A 43 -2.87 9.37 9.33
CA VAL A 43 -3.12 7.98 9.74
C VAL A 43 -3.11 7.04 8.54
N GLY A 44 -2.38 5.92 8.68
CA GLY A 44 -2.41 4.78 7.77
C GLY A 44 -3.24 3.63 8.33
N TRP A 45 -4.28 3.22 7.61
CA TRP A 45 -5.12 2.07 7.94
C TRP A 45 -4.74 0.86 7.09
N VAL A 46 -4.68 -0.33 7.70
CA VAL A 46 -4.37 -1.59 7.00
C VAL A 46 -5.56 -2.53 7.12
N ALA A 47 -6.01 -3.08 5.99
CA ALA A 47 -7.07 -4.09 5.98
C ALA A 47 -6.59 -5.40 6.61
N GLN A 48 -7.48 -6.06 7.37
CA GLN A 48 -7.31 -7.44 7.84
C GLN A 48 -8.00 -8.42 6.89
#